data_AF-A0A401QD67-F1
#
_entry.id   AF-A0A401QD67-F1
#
_cell.length_a   1.000
_cell.length_b   1.000
_cell.length_c   1.000
_cell.angle_alpha   90.00
_cell.angle_beta   90.00
_cell.angle_gamma   90.00
#
_symmetry.space_group_name_H-M   'P 1'
#
loop_
_entity.id
_entity.type
_entity.pdbx_description
1 polymer ?
#
loop_
_entity_poly.entity_id
_entity_poly.type
_entity_poly.pdbx_seq_one_letter_code
_entity_poly.pdbx_strand_id
1 'polypeptide(L)'
;MWMSCSCSNLSFCPRDKAPGQRECDCSIDNINKCIREIEQASLAAVSQNLPTRDDISLEALQEQMSSTVQEIGHLIDPITTAARGQAAQLGHKVTQLVSYFDPLTVASIGVASKLLDHQQQMTVLDQTKTLAESALQMLYAAKEGGGNPK
;
A
#
# COMPACT_ATOMS: atom_id res chain seq x y z
N MET A 1 45.76 -1.57 11.51
CA MET A 1 45.85 -2.01 10.09
C MET A 1 44.60 -2.84 9.82
N TRP A 2 43.62 -2.21 9.16
CA TRP A 2 42.40 -2.67 8.49
C TRP A 2 42.04 -4.17 8.59
N MET A 3 40.82 -4.52 9.02
CA MET A 3 39.68 -4.54 8.08
C MET A 3 38.39 -4.03 8.73
N SER A 4 37.92 -2.87 8.27
CA SER A 4 36.56 -2.39 8.48
C SER A 4 35.61 -3.15 7.56
N CYS A 5 34.77 -4.02 8.11
CA CYS A 5 33.59 -4.52 7.40
C CYS A 5 32.44 -3.53 7.64
N SER A 6 32.27 -2.60 6.70
CA SER A 6 31.07 -1.79 6.56
C SER A 6 29.93 -2.66 6.03
N CYS A 7 29.16 -3.27 6.92
CA CYS A 7 27.86 -3.84 6.60
C CYS A 7 26.79 -3.07 7.38
N SER A 8 26.40 -1.91 6.84
CA SER A 8 25.11 -1.29 7.14
C SER A 8 24.02 -2.23 6.65
N ASN A 9 23.63 -3.22 7.47
CA ASN A 9 22.38 -3.97 7.43
C ASN A 9 22.39 -5.02 8.56
N LEU A 10 22.59 -4.55 9.79
CA LEU A 10 22.34 -5.37 10.97
C LEU A 10 20.82 -5.40 11.22
N SER A 11 20.09 -6.15 10.40
CA SER A 11 18.72 -6.57 10.74
C SER A 11 18.83 -7.49 11.94
N PHE A 12 18.55 -6.94 13.12
CA PHE A 12 18.17 -7.68 14.30
C PHE A 12 17.00 -8.59 13.88
N CYS A 13 17.24 -9.89 13.71
CA CYS A 13 16.18 -10.89 13.59
C CYS A 13 15.71 -11.21 15.02
N PRO A 14 14.54 -10.74 15.48
CA PRO A 14 13.95 -11.36 16.64
C PRO A 14 13.55 -12.78 16.25
N ARG A 15 13.92 -13.71 17.13
CA ARG A 15 13.35 -15.05 17.29
C ARG A 15 11.89 -15.16 16.84
N ASP A 16 11.57 -16.30 16.24
CA ASP A 16 10.23 -16.90 16.26
C ASP A 16 9.11 -16.06 15.61
N LYS A 17 9.09 -15.96 14.28
CA LYS A 17 7.89 -15.55 13.55
C LYS A 17 7.54 -16.65 12.54
N ALA A 18 6.30 -17.13 12.60
CA ALA A 18 5.75 -18.07 11.63
C ALA A 18 5.92 -17.52 10.19
N PRO A 19 6.18 -18.36 9.17
CA PRO A 19 6.31 -17.91 7.78
C PRO A 19 5.07 -17.11 7.36
N GLY A 20 5.23 -15.91 6.79
CA GLY A 20 4.12 -14.99 6.44
C GLY A 20 3.88 -13.85 7.43
N GLN A 21 4.26 -13.98 8.72
CA GLN A 21 4.11 -12.90 9.70
C GLN A 21 5.01 -11.70 9.40
N ARG A 22 6.25 -11.96 8.98
CA ARG A 22 7.23 -10.90 8.65
C ARG A 22 6.78 -10.13 7.41
N GLU A 23 6.30 -10.85 6.40
CA GLU A 23 5.78 -10.29 5.17
C GLU A 23 4.56 -9.40 5.45
N CYS A 24 3.63 -9.86 6.30
CA CYS A 24 2.52 -9.02 6.77
C CYS A 24 3.00 -7.76 7.50
N ASP A 25 4.00 -7.86 8.38
CA ASP A 25 4.56 -6.69 9.08
C ASP A 25 5.16 -5.66 8.11
N CYS A 26 5.95 -6.11 7.13
CA CYS A 26 6.53 -5.24 6.10
C CYS A 26 5.43 -4.61 5.23
N SER A 27 4.42 -5.40 4.84
CA SER A 27 3.28 -4.93 4.07
C SER A 27 2.45 -3.89 4.81
N ILE A 28 2.25 -4.06 6.12
CA ILE A 28 1.57 -3.08 6.98
C ILE A 28 2.33 -1.75 6.99
N ASP A 29 3.65 -1.75 7.15
CA ASP A 29 4.46 -0.53 7.16
C ASP A 29 4.35 0.23 5.82
N ASN A 30 4.42 -0.51 4.71
CA ASN A 30 4.27 0.05 3.36
C ASN A 30 2.90 0.70 3.15
N ILE A 31 1.79 0.06 3.55
CA ILE A 31 0.46 0.66 3.45
C ILE A 31 0.35 1.92 4.31
N ASN A 32 0.89 1.91 5.53
CA ASN A 32 0.94 3.11 6.38
C ASN A 32 1.76 4.23 5.76
N LYS A 33 2.82 3.91 5.00
CA LYS A 33 3.56 4.91 4.21
C LYS A 33 2.67 5.50 3.12
N CYS A 34 1.98 4.67 2.33
CA CYS A 34 1.05 5.14 1.30
C CYS A 34 -0.05 6.05 1.88
N ILE A 35 -0.67 5.67 3.00
CA ILE A 35 -1.69 6.49 3.68
C ILE A 35 -1.12 7.87 4.03
N ARG A 36 0.08 7.93 4.61
CA ARG A 36 0.74 9.20 4.96
C ARG A 36 1.03 10.06 3.73
N GLU A 37 1.43 9.45 2.61
CA GLU A 37 1.66 10.16 1.35
C GLU A 37 0.35 10.75 0.78
N ILE A 38 -0.75 10.00 0.84
CA ILE A 38 -2.08 10.49 0.43
C ILE A 38 -2.54 11.64 1.33
N GLU A 39 -2.32 11.54 2.65
CA GLU A 39 -2.66 12.61 3.59
C GLU A 39 -1.84 13.89 3.35
N GLN A 40 -0.54 13.76 3.06
CA GLN A 40 0.29 14.90 2.69
C GLN A 40 -0.19 15.54 1.39
N ALA A 41 -0.55 14.74 0.39
CA ALA A 41 -1.13 15.24 -0.85
C ALA A 41 -2.48 15.94 -0.62
N SER A 42 -3.31 15.40 0.27
CA SER A 42 -4.59 16.01 0.67
C SER A 42 -4.39 17.37 1.35
N LEU A 43 -3.43 17.48 2.27
CA LEU A 43 -3.06 18.77 2.89
C LEU A 43 -2.52 19.77 1.86
N ALA A 44 -1.69 19.31 0.91
CA ALA A 44 -1.19 20.15 -0.17
C ALA A 44 -2.29 20.59 -1.13
N ALA A 45 -3.26 19.72 -1.43
CA ALA A 45 -4.43 20.01 -2.24
C ALA A 45 -5.33 21.07 -1.60
N VAL A 46 -5.61 20.94 -0.30
CA VAL A 46 -6.34 21.95 0.49
C VAL A 46 -5.62 23.30 0.48
N SER A 47 -4.29 23.28 0.52
CA SER A 47 -3.46 24.49 0.48
C SER A 47 -3.24 25.06 -0.92
N GLN A 48 -3.86 24.47 -1.96
CA GLN A 48 -3.64 24.78 -3.38
C GLN A 48 -2.16 24.75 -3.81
N ASN A 49 -1.36 23.92 -3.14
CA ASN A 49 0.08 23.74 -3.35
C ASN A 49 0.43 22.33 -3.82
N LEU A 50 -0.56 21.53 -4.25
CA LEU A 50 -0.29 20.21 -4.81
C LEU A 50 0.39 20.37 -6.18
N PRO A 51 1.61 19.87 -6.37
CA PRO A 51 2.32 20.01 -7.64
C PRO A 51 1.61 19.19 -8.72
N THR A 52 1.29 19.85 -9.83
CA THR A 52 0.73 19.20 -11.01
C THR A 52 1.76 18.27 -11.64
N ARG A 53 1.36 17.02 -11.91
CA ARG A 53 2.18 16.11 -12.72
C ARG A 53 1.94 16.33 -14.19
N ASP A 54 2.90 16.90 -14.92
CA ASP A 54 2.80 17.12 -16.36
C ASP A 54 3.44 16.01 -17.21
N ASP A 55 4.05 15.02 -16.58
CA ASP A 55 4.75 13.90 -17.23
C ASP A 55 3.84 12.85 -17.88
N ILE A 56 2.54 12.85 -17.52
CA ILE A 56 1.57 11.83 -17.93
C ILE A 56 0.19 12.46 -18.16
N SER A 57 -0.65 11.89 -19.02
CA SER A 57 -2.01 12.39 -19.26
C SER A 57 -2.97 12.02 -18.12
N LEU A 58 -4.06 12.79 -17.96
CA LEU A 58 -5.10 12.47 -16.98
C LEU A 58 -5.76 11.11 -17.27
N GLU A 59 -6.04 10.83 -18.55
CA GLU A 59 -6.62 9.55 -18.98
C GLU A 59 -5.71 8.38 -18.61
N ALA A 60 -4.40 8.47 -18.88
CA ALA A 60 -3.46 7.39 -18.53
C ALA A 60 -3.36 7.16 -17.02
N LEU A 61 -3.42 8.24 -16.23
CA LEU A 61 -3.45 8.14 -14.76
C LEU A 61 -4.75 7.48 -14.26
N GLN A 62 -5.89 7.84 -14.84
CA GLN A 62 -7.18 7.24 -14.49
C GLN A 62 -7.25 5.77 -14.88
N GLU A 63 -6.75 5.40 -16.05
CA GLU A 63 -6.63 4.01 -16.50
C GLU A 63 -5.70 3.21 -15.57
N GLN A 64 -4.52 3.75 -15.24
CA GLN A 64 -3.60 3.12 -14.29
C GLN A 64 -4.27 2.92 -12.93
N MET A 65 -4.96 3.93 -12.41
CA MET A 65 -5.68 3.86 -11.14
C MET A 65 -6.77 2.78 -11.18
N SER A 66 -7.59 2.77 -12.23
CA SER A 66 -8.67 1.79 -12.40
C SER A 66 -8.13 0.36 -12.51
N SER A 67 -7.11 0.13 -13.34
CA SER A 67 -6.47 -1.17 -13.49
C SER A 67 -5.85 -1.65 -12.18
N THR A 68 -5.17 -0.76 -11.45
CA THR A 68 -4.56 -1.11 -10.16
C THR A 68 -5.61 -1.49 -9.11
N VAL A 69 -6.74 -0.79 -9.05
CA VAL A 69 -7.85 -1.12 -8.15
C VAL A 69 -8.49 -2.46 -8.50
N GLN A 70 -8.62 -2.78 -9.79
CA GLN A 70 -9.11 -4.10 -10.23
C GLN A 70 -8.18 -5.23 -9.76
N GLU A 71 -6.86 -5.06 -9.95
CA GLU A 71 -5.86 -6.03 -9.49
C GLU A 71 -5.90 -6.23 -7.96
N ILE A 72 -6.05 -5.14 -7.21
CA ILE A 72 -6.27 -5.18 -5.75
C ILE A 72 -7.51 -6.01 -5.43
N GLY A 73 -8.62 -5.76 -6.12
CA GLY A 73 -9.88 -6.49 -5.95
C GLY A 73 -9.74 -7.99 -6.21
N HIS A 74 -9.00 -8.38 -7.25
CA HIS A 74 -8.74 -9.79 -7.58
C HIS A 74 -7.91 -10.53 -6.52
N LEU A 75 -7.15 -9.82 -5.69
CA LEU A 75 -6.35 -10.42 -4.62
C LEU A 75 -7.07 -10.59 -3.29
N ILE A 76 -8.25 -9.97 -3.11
CA ILE A 76 -9.00 -10.01 -1.84
C ILE A 76 -9.42 -11.44 -1.48
N ASP A 77 -10.06 -12.16 -2.41
CA ASP A 77 -10.50 -13.56 -2.22
C ASP A 77 -9.33 -14.52 -1.94
N PRO A 78 -8.24 -14.50 -2.74
CA PRO A 78 -7.05 -15.29 -2.46
C PRO A 78 -6.43 -15.02 -1.09
N ILE A 79 -6.34 -13.76 -0.65
CA ILE A 79 -5.79 -13.39 0.67
C ILE A 79 -6.67 -13.92 1.78
N THR A 80 -7.99 -13.72 1.67
CA THR A 80 -8.96 -14.22 2.64
C THR A 80 -8.89 -15.74 2.77
N THR A 81 -8.69 -16.45 1.66
CA THR A 81 -8.51 -17.90 1.66
C THR A 81 -7.19 -18.31 2.31
N ALA A 82 -6.08 -17.64 1.98
CA ALA A 82 -4.77 -17.94 2.55
C ALA A 82 -4.70 -17.63 4.05
N ALA A 83 -5.41 -16.61 4.51
CA ALA A 83 -5.54 -16.24 5.91
C ALA A 83 -6.17 -17.33 6.80
N ARG A 84 -6.83 -18.34 6.23
CA ARG A 84 -7.46 -19.44 6.99
C ARG A 84 -6.52 -20.60 7.33
N GLY A 85 -5.22 -20.49 7.05
CA GLY A 85 -4.24 -21.50 7.46
C GLY A 85 -3.07 -21.73 6.50
N GLN A 86 -2.89 -20.89 5.48
CA GLN A 86 -1.78 -21.00 4.53
C GLN A 86 -0.79 -19.85 4.72
N ALA A 87 -0.07 -19.85 5.84
CA ALA A 87 0.79 -18.74 6.27
C ALA A 87 1.83 -18.31 5.20
N ALA A 88 2.50 -19.26 4.54
CA ALA A 88 3.45 -18.99 3.47
C ALA A 88 2.80 -18.36 2.22
N GLN A 89 1.62 -18.85 1.83
CA GLN A 89 0.86 -18.28 0.70
C GLN A 89 0.34 -16.88 1.05
N LEU A 90 -0.10 -16.69 2.29
CA LEU A 90 -0.57 -15.40 2.79
C LEU A 90 0.52 -14.33 2.62
N GLY A 91 1.76 -14.60 3.06
CA GLY A 91 2.87 -13.67 2.92
C GLY A 91 3.10 -13.23 1.48
N HIS A 92 3.06 -14.16 0.52
CA HIS A 92 3.20 -13.86 -0.90
C HIS A 92 2.03 -13.02 -1.44
N LYS A 93 0.79 -13.39 -1.14
CA LYS A 93 -0.40 -12.66 -1.62
C LYS A 93 -0.49 -11.25 -1.02
N VAL A 94 -0.16 -11.11 0.25
CA VAL A 94 -0.10 -9.83 0.96
C VAL A 94 0.99 -8.93 0.38
N THR A 95 2.17 -9.48 0.08
CA THR A 95 3.24 -8.71 -0.58
C THR A 95 2.80 -8.24 -1.98
N GLN A 96 2.14 -9.12 -2.74
CA GLN A 96 1.61 -8.79 -4.06
C GLN A 96 0.54 -7.68 -3.97
N LEU A 97 -0.40 -7.79 -3.02
CA LEU A 97 -1.43 -6.76 -2.80
C LEU A 97 -0.80 -5.39 -2.54
N VAL A 98 0.15 -5.32 -1.61
CA VAL A 98 0.80 -4.07 -1.22
C VAL A 98 1.63 -3.48 -2.35
N SER A 99 2.18 -4.30 -3.25
CA SER A 99 2.92 -3.79 -4.42
C SER A 99 2.07 -2.93 -5.36
N TYR A 100 0.74 -3.08 -5.34
CA TYR A 100 -0.18 -2.24 -6.11
C TYR A 100 -0.53 -0.91 -5.43
N PHE A 101 -0.30 -0.76 -4.12
CA PHE A 101 -0.65 0.48 -3.41
C PHE A 101 0.31 1.63 -3.69
N ASP A 102 1.58 1.34 -4.00
CA ASP A 102 2.55 2.34 -4.45
C ASP A 102 2.12 3.01 -5.77
N PRO A 103 1.90 2.27 -6.88
CA PRO A 103 1.43 2.86 -8.13
C PRO A 103 0.02 3.45 -8.02
N LEU A 104 -0.84 2.92 -7.14
CA LEU A 104 -2.16 3.49 -6.86
C LEU A 104 -2.04 4.88 -6.21
N THR A 105 -1.19 5.02 -5.19
CA THR A 105 -0.95 6.28 -4.48
C THR A 105 -0.39 7.33 -5.42
N VAL A 106 0.61 6.94 -6.21
CA VAL A 106 1.27 7.79 -7.20
C VAL A 106 0.27 8.23 -8.29
N ALA A 107 -0.60 7.34 -8.76
CA ALA A 107 -1.61 7.64 -9.76
C ALA A 107 -2.70 8.57 -9.23
N SER A 108 -3.26 8.26 -8.05
CA SER A 108 -4.35 9.03 -7.42
C SER A 108 -3.93 10.45 -7.06
N ILE A 109 -2.71 10.65 -6.54
CA ILE A 109 -2.13 11.99 -6.35
C ILE A 109 -1.97 12.71 -7.70
N GLY A 110 -1.52 12.00 -8.73
CA GLY A 110 -1.43 12.54 -10.09
C GLY A 110 -2.78 13.00 -10.64
N VAL A 111 -3.82 12.17 -10.52
CA VAL A 111 -5.20 12.50 -10.92
C VAL A 111 -5.66 13.74 -10.15
N ALA A 112 -5.56 13.72 -8.83
CA ALA A 112 -5.93 14.81 -7.95
C ALA A 112 -5.22 16.13 -8.32
N SER A 113 -3.95 16.08 -8.72
CA SER A 113 -3.17 17.25 -9.13
C SER A 113 -3.64 17.89 -10.44
N LYS A 114 -4.31 17.13 -11.31
CA LYS A 114 -4.81 17.58 -12.61
C LYS A 114 -6.29 17.99 -12.58
N LEU A 115 -7.01 17.64 -11.53
CA LEU A 115 -8.42 18.00 -11.39
C LEU A 115 -8.53 19.50 -11.06
N LEU A 116 -9.35 20.21 -11.82
CA LEU A 116 -9.64 21.63 -11.59
C LEU A 116 -10.64 21.84 -10.45
N ASP A 117 -11.50 20.84 -10.23
CA ASP A 117 -12.52 20.89 -9.20
C ASP A 117 -11.95 20.37 -7.87
N HIS A 118 -11.91 21.24 -6.88
CA HIS A 118 -11.36 20.91 -5.55
C HIS A 118 -12.15 19.80 -4.85
N GLN A 119 -13.48 19.75 -5.05
CA GLN A 119 -14.30 18.69 -4.46
C GLN A 119 -13.96 17.33 -5.08
N GLN A 120 -13.75 17.24 -6.39
CA GLN A 120 -13.31 16.02 -7.07
C GLN A 120 -11.88 15.63 -6.65
N GLN A 121 -10.97 16.60 -6.56
CA GLN A 121 -9.60 16.39 -6.08
C GLN A 121 -9.59 15.71 -4.70
N MET A 122 -10.34 16.27 -3.75
CA MET A 122 -10.45 15.71 -2.41
C MET A 122 -11.17 14.35 -2.41
N THR A 123 -12.19 14.17 -3.24
CA THR A 123 -12.91 12.90 -3.36
C THR A 123 -11.98 11.75 -3.78
N VAL A 124 -11.13 11.97 -4.78
CA VAL A 124 -10.18 10.95 -5.27
C VAL A 124 -9.17 10.57 -4.18
N LEU A 125 -8.61 11.55 -3.47
CA LEU A 125 -7.65 11.32 -2.40
C LEU A 125 -8.31 10.59 -1.21
N ASP A 126 -9.52 11.00 -0.81
CA ASP A 126 -10.26 10.41 0.30
C ASP A 126 -10.69 8.96 0.02
N GLN A 127 -11.17 8.67 -1.19
CA GLN A 127 -11.50 7.31 -1.64
C GLN A 127 -10.26 6.41 -1.66
N THR A 128 -9.13 6.92 -2.17
CA THR A 128 -7.87 6.16 -2.20
C THR A 128 -7.38 5.88 -0.78
N LYS A 129 -7.45 6.87 0.11
CA LYS A 129 -7.14 6.70 1.53
C LYS A 129 -8.02 5.63 2.18
N THR A 130 -9.34 5.71 1.99
CA THR A 130 -10.29 4.74 2.52
C THR A 130 -10.00 3.32 2.04
N LEU A 131 -9.61 3.15 0.78
CA LEU A 131 -9.19 1.86 0.23
C LEU A 131 -7.91 1.35 0.91
N ALA A 132 -6.91 2.21 1.10
CA ALA A 132 -5.67 1.86 1.79
C ALA A 132 -5.89 1.50 3.27
N GLU A 133 -6.74 2.24 3.99
CA GLU A 133 -7.14 1.93 5.36
C GLU A 133 -7.89 0.60 5.44
N SER A 134 -8.78 0.33 4.49
CA SER A 134 -9.52 -0.93 4.41
C SER A 134 -8.59 -2.12 4.16
N ALA A 135 -7.62 -1.95 3.25
CA ALA A 135 -6.59 -2.96 3.01
C ALA A 135 -5.70 -3.17 4.24
N LEU A 136 -5.34 -2.10 4.95
CA LEU A 136 -4.59 -2.17 6.19
C LEU A 136 -5.32 -3.02 7.26
N GLN A 137 -6.62 -2.78 7.45
CA GLN A 137 -7.46 -3.59 8.35
C GLN A 137 -7.50 -5.05 7.91
N MET A 138 -7.62 -5.32 6.61
CA MET A 138 -7.56 -6.67 6.05
C MET A 138 -6.21 -7.34 6.34
N LEU A 139 -5.09 -6.62 6.22
CA LEU A 139 -3.76 -7.14 6.54
C LEU A 139 -3.61 -7.50 8.02
N TYR A 140 -4.13 -6.66 8.94
CA TYR A 140 -4.16 -6.98 10.36
C TYR A 140 -4.97 -8.25 10.64
N ALA A 141 -6.19 -8.34 10.10
CA ALA A 141 -7.04 -9.51 10.27
C ALA A 141 -6.40 -10.78 9.66
N ALA A 142 -5.80 -10.67 8.48
CA ALA A 142 -5.13 -11.78 7.82
C ALA A 142 -3.89 -12.23 8.59
N LYS A 143 -3.13 -11.30 9.17
CA LYS A 143 -2.00 -11.58 10.06
C LYS A 143 -2.43 -12.31 11.33
N GLU A 144 -3.55 -11.93 11.94
CA GLU A 144 -4.10 -12.62 13.10
C GLU A 144 -4.63 -14.02 12.76
N GLY A 145 -5.23 -14.20 11.58
CA GLY A 145 -5.78 -15.48 11.13
C GLY A 145 -4.74 -16.47 10.59
N GLY A 146 -3.76 -16.00 9.82
CA GLY A 146 -2.84 -16.86 9.07
C GLY A 146 -1.71 -17.48 9.87
N GLY A 147 -1.52 -17.08 11.14
CA GLY A 147 -0.38 -17.47 11.96
C GLY A 147 -0.71 -18.16 13.29
N ASN A 148 -1.97 -18.50 13.57
CA ASN A 148 -2.31 -19.18 14.81
C ASN A 148 -3.44 -20.20 14.61
N PRO A 149 -3.15 -21.52 14.54
CA PRO A 149 -4.18 -22.51 14.77
C PRO A 149 -4.58 -22.41 16.25
N LYS A 150 -5.77 -21.87 16.53
CA LYS A 150 -6.44 -22.15 17.81
C LYS A 150 -6.94 -23.58 17.81
#